data_AF-A0A9W6ZQ85-F1
#
_entry.id   AF-A0A9W6ZQ85-F1
#
_cell.length_a   1.000
_cell.length_b   1.000
_cell.length_c   1.000
_cell.angle_alpha   90.00
_cell.angle_beta   90.00
_cell.angle_gamma   90.00
#
_symmetry.space_group_name_H-M   'P 1'
#
loop_
_entity.id
_entity.type
_entity.pdbx_description
1 polymer ?
#
loop_
_entity_poly.entity_id
_entity_poly.type
_entity_poly.pdbx_seq_one_letter_code
_entity_poly.pdbx_strand_id
1 'polypeptide(L)'
;MTILTRDLLDRSIVFVNMGFNTVDKIRQAVDRRDPNIALTAQQEIGLQLYDDLLTPCPRSEITSIADRVRKTVQRIYPSTVLDIMGSYRRGAVSGHDVGEALRGRSGEQ
;
A
#
# COMPACT_ATOMS: atom_id res chain seq x y z
N MET A 1 -14.15 -32.14 3.00
CA MET A 1 -14.63 -30.75 2.92
C MET A 1 -14.43 -30.13 4.28
N THR A 2 -13.24 -29.57 4.52
CA THR A 2 -12.86 -29.02 5.82
C THR A 2 -12.37 -27.61 5.60
N ILE A 3 -13.16 -26.67 6.10
CA ILE A 3 -12.86 -25.25 6.19
C ILE A 3 -11.73 -25.13 7.23
N LEU A 4 -10.49 -25.41 6.83
CA LEU A 4 -9.31 -25.15 7.65
C LEU A 4 -8.88 -23.70 7.40
N THR A 5 -9.39 -22.82 8.28
CA THR A 5 -8.78 -21.54 8.69
C THR A 5 -8.16 -20.71 7.56
N ARG A 6 -9.02 -19.93 6.86
CA ARG A 6 -8.58 -18.87 5.94
C ARG A 6 -7.87 -17.69 6.64
N ASP A 7 -7.88 -17.61 7.97
CA ASP A 7 -7.47 -16.41 8.71
C ASP A 7 -6.12 -16.50 9.45
N LEU A 8 -5.35 -17.59 9.33
CA LEU A 8 -4.11 -17.76 10.12
C LEU A 8 -2.88 -18.24 9.34
N LEU A 9 -3.00 -18.53 8.05
CA LEU A 9 -1.85 -18.87 7.22
C LEU A 9 -1.39 -17.63 6.47
N ASP A 10 -0.14 -17.25 6.69
CA ASP A 10 0.55 -16.29 5.82
C ASP A 10 0.38 -16.75 4.37
N ARG A 11 -0.23 -15.89 3.55
CA ARG A 11 -0.47 -16.14 2.13
C ARG A 11 0.81 -16.43 1.38
N SER A 12 1.95 -15.91 1.85
CA SER A 12 3.27 -16.24 1.31
C SER A 12 3.58 -17.73 1.43
N ILE A 13 3.27 -18.36 2.58
CA ILE A 13 3.48 -19.79 2.83
C ILE A 13 2.60 -20.63 1.92
N VAL A 14 1.35 -20.22 1.72
CA VAL A 14 0.43 -20.89 0.79
C VAL A 14 1.00 -20.89 -0.62
N PHE A 15 1.45 -19.73 -1.12
CA PHE A 15 2.06 -19.63 -2.44
C PHE A 15 3.34 -20.46 -2.58
N VAL A 16 4.21 -20.43 -1.58
CA VAL A 16 5.44 -21.24 -1.57
C VAL A 16 5.12 -22.74 -1.61
N ASN A 17 4.16 -23.20 -0.82
CA ASN A 17 3.73 -24.61 -0.81
C ASN A 17 3.09 -25.05 -2.14
N MET A 18 2.52 -24.12 -2.91
CA MET A 18 2.00 -24.35 -4.26
C MET A 18 3.09 -24.26 -5.35
N GLY A 19 4.34 -23.97 -4.98
CA GLY A 19 5.49 -23.86 -5.90
C GLY A 19 5.74 -22.44 -6.44
N PHE A 20 4.95 -21.46 -6.03
CA PHE A 20 5.10 -20.04 -6.37
C PHE A 20 6.08 -19.36 -5.41
N ASN A 21 7.37 -19.63 -5.60
CA ASN A 21 8.45 -19.11 -4.75
C ASN A 21 9.13 -17.83 -5.28
N THR A 22 8.57 -17.22 -6.33
CA THR A 22 9.01 -15.92 -6.87
C THR A 22 7.79 -15.14 -7.35
N VAL A 23 7.89 -13.80 -7.37
CA VAL A 23 6.84 -12.93 -7.92
C VAL A 23 6.64 -13.19 -9.42
N ASP A 24 7.70 -13.51 -10.16
CA ASP A 24 7.59 -13.82 -11.59
C ASP A 24 6.81 -15.11 -11.86
N LYS A 25 6.93 -16.13 -11.00
CA LYS A 25 6.07 -17.32 -11.11
C LYS A 25 4.61 -17.00 -10.86
N ILE A 26 4.31 -16.07 -9.95
CA ILE A 26 2.95 -15.57 -9.72
C ILE A 26 2.46 -14.82 -10.97
N ARG A 27 3.26 -13.92 -11.54
CA ARG A 27 2.95 -13.21 -12.81
C ARG A 27 2.63 -14.19 -13.94
N GLN A 28 3.51 -15.16 -14.18
CA GLN A 28 3.32 -16.17 -15.22
C GLN A 28 2.06 -17.02 -15.00
N ALA A 29 1.73 -17.36 -13.76
CA ALA A 29 0.52 -18.11 -13.44
C ALA A 29 -0.75 -17.29 -13.71
N VAL A 30 -0.74 -15.99 -13.33
CA VAL A 30 -1.82 -15.05 -13.62
C VAL A 30 -1.99 -14.87 -15.14
N ASP A 31 -0.90 -14.67 -15.89
CA ASP A 31 -0.92 -14.50 -17.35
C ASP A 31 -1.51 -15.72 -18.06
N ARG A 32 -1.21 -16.93 -17.54
CA ARG A 32 -1.74 -18.21 -18.04
C ARG A 32 -3.15 -18.52 -17.54
N ARG A 33 -3.73 -17.68 -16.68
CA ARG A 33 -5.02 -17.92 -16.01
C ARG A 33 -5.05 -19.26 -15.27
N ASP A 34 -3.97 -19.58 -14.56
CA ASP A 34 -3.89 -20.80 -13.77
C ASP A 34 -5.03 -20.85 -12.73
N PRO A 35 -5.93 -21.85 -12.74
CA PRO A 35 -7.05 -21.91 -11.81
C PRO A 35 -6.62 -22.12 -10.36
N ASN A 36 -5.37 -22.52 -10.12
CA ASN A 36 -4.85 -22.73 -8.77
C ASN A 36 -4.46 -21.41 -8.08
N ILE A 37 -4.24 -20.32 -8.83
CA ILE A 37 -3.90 -19.03 -8.24
C ILE A 37 -5.14 -18.16 -8.08
N ALA A 38 -5.44 -17.82 -6.83
CA ALA A 38 -6.48 -16.85 -6.49
C ALA A 38 -5.80 -15.69 -5.75
N LEU A 39 -5.73 -14.52 -6.40
CA LEU A 39 -5.23 -13.29 -5.79
C LEU A 39 -6.40 -12.48 -5.24
N THR A 40 -6.16 -11.68 -4.20
CA THR A 40 -7.10 -10.61 -3.82
C THR A 40 -6.89 -9.40 -4.73
N ALA A 41 -7.88 -8.50 -4.79
CA ALA A 41 -7.75 -7.26 -5.56
C ALA A 41 -6.51 -6.43 -5.18
N GLN A 42 -6.14 -6.40 -3.89
CA GLN A 42 -4.92 -5.71 -3.45
C GLN A 42 -3.64 -6.40 -3.95
N GLN A 43 -3.63 -7.74 -3.99
CA GLN A 43 -2.49 -8.51 -4.51
C GLN A 43 -2.35 -8.33 -6.02
N GLU A 44 -3.46 -8.23 -6.76
CA GLU A 44 -3.46 -7.92 -8.20
C GLU A 44 -2.85 -6.54 -8.48
N ILE A 45 -3.29 -5.50 -7.76
CA ILE A 45 -2.71 -4.15 -7.87
C ILE A 45 -1.23 -4.17 -7.50
N GLY A 46 -0.87 -4.85 -6.40
CA GLY A 46 0.51 -4.99 -5.96
C GLY A 46 1.39 -5.68 -7.00
N LEU A 47 0.86 -6.64 -7.74
CA LEU A 47 1.58 -7.33 -8.83
C LEU A 47 1.78 -6.43 -10.06
N GLN A 48 0.74 -5.66 -10.40
CA GLN A 48 0.77 -4.70 -11.51
C GLN A 48 1.76 -3.56 -11.26
N LEU A 49 1.85 -3.06 -10.03
CA LEU A 49 2.71 -1.94 -9.64
C LEU A 49 4.00 -2.39 -8.95
N TYR A 50 4.32 -3.69 -8.99
CA TYR A 50 5.39 -4.27 -8.17
C TYR A 50 6.75 -3.56 -8.35
N ASP A 51 7.15 -3.30 -9.60
CA ASP A 51 8.46 -2.71 -9.90
C ASP A 51 8.54 -1.24 -9.44
N ASP A 52 7.43 -0.50 -9.55
CA ASP A 52 7.33 0.86 -9.03
C ASP A 52 7.35 0.89 -7.50
N LEU A 53 6.62 -0.04 -6.84
CA LEU A 53 6.55 -0.15 -5.39
C LEU A 53 7.89 -0.59 -4.76
N LEU A 54 8.73 -1.31 -5.50
CA LEU A 54 10.09 -1.64 -5.09
C LEU A 54 11.00 -0.41 -5.08
N THR A 55 10.73 0.59 -5.91
CA THR A 55 11.54 1.79 -6.02
C THR A 55 11.27 2.70 -4.81
N PRO A 56 12.28 3.01 -3.96
CA PRO A 56 12.08 3.91 -2.84
C PRO A 56 11.68 5.29 -3.35
N CYS A 57 10.59 5.81 -2.83
CA CYS A 57 10.10 7.12 -3.19
C CYS A 57 10.94 8.21 -2.50
N PRO A 58 11.41 9.25 -3.20
CA PRO A 58 12.19 10.33 -2.60
C PRO A 58 11.30 11.29 -1.82
N ARG A 59 11.88 11.96 -0.81
CA ARG A 59 11.16 12.95 0.02
C ARG A 59 10.49 14.07 -0.77
N SER A 60 11.06 14.49 -1.91
CA SER A 60 10.48 15.50 -2.79
C SER A 60 9.13 15.05 -3.36
N GLU A 61 9.04 13.80 -3.79
CA GLU A 61 7.81 13.22 -4.33
C GLU A 61 6.77 13.06 -3.22
N ILE A 62 7.17 12.60 -2.04
CA ILE A 62 6.28 12.49 -0.88
C ILE A 62 5.72 13.84 -0.45
N THR A 63 6.56 14.87 -0.45
CA THR A 63 6.12 16.23 -0.13
C THR A 63 5.07 16.71 -1.15
N SER A 64 5.29 16.44 -2.44
CA SER A 64 4.32 16.77 -3.51
C SER A 64 2.99 16.02 -3.34
N ILE A 65 3.02 14.73 -3.01
CA ILE A 65 1.82 13.93 -2.74
C ILE A 65 1.07 14.48 -1.53
N ALA A 66 1.75 14.70 -0.40
CA ALA A 66 1.15 15.22 0.81
C ALA A 66 0.53 16.61 0.60
N ASP A 67 1.16 17.47 -0.21
CA ASP A 67 0.60 18.78 -0.58
C ASP A 67 -0.67 18.67 -1.41
N ARG A 68 -0.73 17.71 -2.36
CA ARG A 68 -1.94 17.44 -3.15
C ARG A 68 -3.08 16.93 -2.27
N VAL A 69 -2.79 16.01 -1.35
CA VAL A 69 -3.77 15.50 -0.38
C VAL A 69 -4.25 16.64 0.51
N ARG A 70 -3.35 17.43 1.08
CA ARG A 70 -3.68 18.59 1.93
C ARG A 70 -4.62 19.57 1.22
N LYS A 71 -4.28 20.00 0.00
CA LYS A 71 -5.11 20.92 -0.80
C LYS A 71 -6.49 20.33 -1.08
N THR A 72 -6.57 19.05 -1.38
CA THR A 72 -7.84 18.37 -1.68
C THR A 72 -8.71 18.26 -0.44
N VAL A 73 -8.13 17.87 0.69
CA VAL A 73 -8.84 17.74 1.97
C VAL A 73 -9.30 19.10 2.48
N GLN A 74 -8.45 20.13 2.43
CA GLN A 74 -8.80 21.49 2.88
C GLN A 74 -9.93 22.11 2.04
N ARG A 75 -10.06 21.73 0.77
CA ARG A 75 -11.20 22.17 -0.06
C ARG A 75 -12.54 21.59 0.42
N ILE A 76 -12.52 20.40 1.04
CA ILE A 76 -13.73 19.72 1.54
C ILE A 76 -13.95 20.08 3.02
N TYR A 77 -12.87 20.17 3.80
CA TYR A 77 -12.87 20.44 5.24
C TYR A 77 -11.86 21.55 5.59
N PRO A 78 -12.25 22.82 5.45
CA PRO A 78 -11.32 23.96 5.60
C PRO A 78 -10.64 24.06 6.96
N SER A 79 -11.30 23.59 8.02
CA SER A 79 -10.80 23.65 9.40
C SER A 79 -9.88 22.49 9.78
N THR A 80 -9.44 21.69 8.81
CA THR A 80 -8.57 20.53 9.08
C THR A 80 -7.09 20.83 8.84
N VAL A 81 -6.25 20.18 9.65
CA VAL A 81 -4.79 20.19 9.54
C VAL A 81 -4.34 18.79 9.14
N LEU A 82 -3.46 18.71 8.14
CA LEU A 82 -2.88 17.46 7.66
C LEU A 82 -1.36 17.47 7.89
N ASP A 83 -0.89 16.53 8.72
CA ASP A 83 0.52 16.34 9.03
C ASP A 83 1.08 15.09 8.37
N ILE A 84 2.30 15.19 7.84
CA ILE A 84 3.08 14.02 7.41
C ILE A 84 3.54 13.24 8.65
N MET A 85 3.37 11.92 8.60
CA MET A 85 3.66 10.96 9.65
C MET A 85 4.74 9.96 9.20
N GLY A 86 4.83 8.81 9.86
CA GLY A 86 5.71 7.71 9.45
C GLY A 86 7.21 8.05 9.54
N SER A 87 7.98 7.41 8.67
CA SER A 87 9.43 7.58 8.55
C SER A 87 9.81 9.02 8.12
N TYR A 88 9.00 9.64 7.27
CA TYR A 88 9.22 11.01 6.79
C TYR A 88 9.12 12.06 7.89
N ARG A 89 8.21 11.87 8.85
CA ARG A 89 8.16 12.66 10.09
C ARG A 89 9.46 12.54 10.90
N ARG A 90 10.13 11.38 10.86
CA ARG A 90 11.40 11.10 11.56
C ARG A 90 12.64 11.50 10.75
N GLY A 91 12.48 12.17 9.61
CA GLY A 91 13.61 12.68 8.82
C GLY A 91 14.11 11.75 7.71
N ALA A 92 13.38 10.69 7.36
CA ALA A 92 13.76 9.85 6.23
C ALA A 92 13.87 10.66 4.92
N VAL A 93 14.92 10.38 4.14
CA VAL A 93 15.17 10.98 2.82
C VAL A 93 14.47 10.21 1.69
N SER A 94 14.14 8.94 1.94
CA SER A 94 13.37 8.06 1.07
C SER A 94 12.64 6.98 1.89
N GLY A 95 11.65 6.33 1.28
CA GLY A 95 10.78 5.32 1.90
C GLY A 95 9.77 4.77 0.90
N HIS A 96 8.87 3.89 1.34
CA HIS A 96 7.95 3.18 0.44
C HIS A 96 6.49 3.66 0.52
N ASP A 97 6.13 4.39 1.58
CA ASP A 97 4.77 4.85 1.82
C ASP A 97 4.71 6.27 2.38
N VAL A 98 3.56 6.92 2.24
CA VAL A 98 3.24 8.18 2.90
C VAL A 98 2.18 7.91 3.95
N GLY A 99 2.48 8.28 5.19
CA GLY A 99 1.46 8.39 6.22
C GLY A 99 1.08 9.85 6.40
N GLU A 100 -0.22 10.16 6.40
CA GLU A 100 -0.73 11.44 6.87
C GLU A 100 -1.72 11.25 8.03
N ALA A 101 -1.76 12.21 8.94
CA ALA A 101 -2.79 12.28 9.98
C ALA A 101 -3.63 13.54 9.79
N LEU A 102 -4.94 13.36 9.76
CA LEU A 102 -5.91 14.43 9.75
C LEU A 102 -6.32 14.80 11.17
N ARG A 103 -6.30 16.09 11.52
CA ARG A 103 -6.86 16.61 12.77
C ARG A 103 -7.80 17.77 12.48
N GLY A 104 -8.92 17.83 13.20
CA GLY A 104 -9.74 19.04 13.24
C GLY A 104 -9.06 20.10 14.11
N ARG A 105 -9.18 21.39 13.75
CA ARG A 105 -8.86 22.46 14.69
C ARG A 105 -9.89 22.43 15.82
N SER A 106 -9.49 22.01 17.01
CA SER A 106 -10.26 22.23 18.22
C SER A 106 -10.12 23.70 18.63
N GLY A 107 -11.18 24.50 18.42
CA GLY A 107 -11.34 25.84 18.96
C GLY A 107 -11.64 26.93 17.92
N GLU A 108 -12.92 27.07 17.58
CA GLU A 108 -13.62 28.34 17.28
C GLU A 108 -15.13 28.01 17.34
N GLN A 109 -15.66 27.97 18.56
CA GLN A 109 -17.06 28.25 18.90
C GLN A 109 -17.03 29.38 19.93
#